data_AF-A0A2N5I4Z8-F1
#
_entry.id   AF-A0A2N5I4Z8-F1
#
_cell.length_a   1.000
_cell.length_b   1.000
_cell.length_c   1.000
_cell.angle_alpha   90.00
_cell.angle_beta   90.00
_cell.angle_gamma   90.00
#
_symmetry.space_group_name_H-M   'P 1'
#
loop_
_entity.id
_entity.type
_entity.pdbx_description
1 polymer ?
#
loop_
_entity_poly.entity_id
_entity_poly.type
_entity_poly.pdbx_seq_one_letter_code
_entity_poly.pdbx_strand_id
1 'polypeptide(L)' 'MSKKTKQTFEVENGESIEDCLNRMKEAGYYPVKRTEKPIFEEKIINGQKEYEPIDRKIVFEAKPLE' A
#
# COMPACT_ATOMS: atom_id res chain seq x y z
N MET A 1 23.11 -14.15 -0.03
CA MET A 1 22.51 -12.81 -0.17
C MET A 1 21.15 -12.99 -0.85
N SER A 2 20.07 -13.11 -0.07
CA SER A 2 18.73 -13.37 -0.61
C SER A 2 18.28 -12.19 -1.46
N LYS A 3 18.29 -12.34 -2.79
CA LYS A 3 17.74 -11.36 -3.73
C LYS A 3 16.31 -11.07 -3.28
N LYS A 4 16.04 -9.86 -2.77
CA LYS A 4 14.67 -9.44 -2.51
C LYS A 4 13.97 -9.33 -3.86
N THR A 5 13.36 -10.43 -4.30
CA THR A 5 12.54 -10.52 -5.51
C THR A 5 11.16 -9.92 -5.28
N LYS A 6 10.96 -9.11 -4.23
CA LYS A 6 9.66 -8.54 -3.92
C LYS A 6 9.71 -7.02 -4.00
N GLN A 7 8.76 -6.45 -4.73
CA GLN A 7 8.54 -5.03 -4.90
C GLN A 7 7.18 -4.69 -4.28
N THR A 8 7.09 -3.58 -3.55
CA THR A 8 5.81 -3.11 -2.99
C THR A 8 5.24 -2.00 -3.85
N PHE A 9 3.94 -2.10 -4.14
CA PHE A 9 3.18 -1.11 -4.87
C PHE A 9 2.06 -0.61 -3.97
N GLU A 10 1.92 0.69 -3.86
CA GLU A 10 0.88 1.31 -3.04
C GLU A 10 -0.16 1.90 -3.98
N VAL A 11 -1.44 1.69 -3.65
CA VAL A 11 -2.53 2.34 -4.38
C VAL A 11 -2.51 3.82 -4.04
N GLU A 12 -2.33 4.66 -5.04
CA GLU A 12 -2.27 6.12 -4.86
C GLU A 12 -3.67 6.73 -4.64
N ASN A 13 -3.74 7.93 -4.05
CA ASN A 13 -5.01 8.60 -3.81
C ASN A 13 -5.67 8.98 -5.14
N GLY A 14 -6.79 8.32 -5.46
CA GLY A 14 -7.51 8.46 -6.73
C GLY A 14 -7.12 7.42 -7.79
N GLU A 15 -6.17 6.53 -7.50
CA GLU A 15 -5.86 5.36 -8.32
C GLU A 15 -6.84 4.22 -7.97
N SER A 16 -7.40 3.54 -8.96
CA SER A 16 -8.19 2.33 -8.71
C SER A 16 -7.27 1.14 -8.43
N ILE A 17 -7.80 0.12 -7.76
CA ILE A 17 -7.04 -1.14 -7.57
C ILE A 17 -6.58 -1.71 -8.91
N GLU A 18 -7.43 -1.63 -9.94
CA GLU A 18 -7.11 -2.11 -11.29
C GLU A 18 -5.95 -1.35 -11.93
N ASP A 19 -5.91 -0.02 -11.77
CA ASP A 19 -4.81 0.82 -12.28
C ASP A 19 -3.48 0.45 -11.61
N CYS A 20 -3.51 0.25 -10.29
CA CYS A 20 -2.35 -0.21 -9.54
C CYS A 20 -1.85 -1.58 -10.04
N LEU A 21 -2.76 -2.53 -10.26
CA LEU A 21 -2.43 -3.86 -10.80
C LEU A 21 -1.88 -3.80 -12.23
N ASN A 22 -2.41 -2.92 -13.08
CA ASN A 22 -1.90 -2.71 -14.43
C ASN A 22 -0.48 -2.16 -14.40
N ARG A 23 -0.21 -1.17 -13.54
CA ARG A 23 1.12 -0.58 -13.35
C ARG A 23 2.15 -1.59 -12.85
N MET A 24 1.73 -2.51 -11.96
CA MET A 24 2.56 -3.65 -11.54
C MET A 24 2.92 -4.54 -12.73
N LYS A 25 1.92 -4.88 -13.55
CA LYS A 25 2.10 -5.75 -14.72
C LYS A 25 2.99 -5.11 -15.79
N GLU A 26 2.82 -3.82 -16.07
CA GLU A 26 3.66 -3.04 -16.99
C GLU A 26 5.12 -2.96 -16.51
N ALA A 27 5.32 -2.89 -15.19
CA ALA A 27 6.64 -2.97 -14.58
C ALA A 27 7.23 -4.39 -14.56
N GLY A 28 6.51 -5.40 -15.06
CA GLY A 28 6.96 -6.79 -15.08
C GLY A 28 6.84 -7.49 -13.72
N TYR A 29 5.87 -7.10 -12.90
CA TYR A 29 5.57 -7.72 -11.61
C TYR A 29 4.15 -8.28 -11.54
N TYR A 30 3.95 -9.34 -10.75
CA TYR A 30 2.64 -9.89 -10.42
C TYR A 30 2.36 -9.78 -8.90
N PRO A 31 1.13 -9.41 -8.50
CA PRO A 31 0.76 -9.29 -7.09
C PRO A 31 0.79 -10.67 -6.41
N VAL A 32 1.41 -10.76 -5.24
CA VAL A 32 1.43 -11.96 -4.39
C VAL A 32 0.70 -11.78 -3.07
N LYS A 33 0.50 -10.54 -2.61
CA LYS A 33 -0.22 -10.25 -1.37
C LYS A 33 -0.78 -8.83 -1.38
N ARG A 34 -1.99 -8.67 -0.86
CA ARG A 34 -2.62 -7.36 -0.58
C ARG A 34 -2.62 -7.14 0.93
N THR A 35 -2.19 -5.97 1.37
CA THR A 35 -2.21 -5.53 2.77
C THR A 35 -2.92 -4.19 2.85
N GLU A 36 -3.93 -4.10 3.70
CA GLU A 36 -4.62 -2.84 3.99
C GLU A 36 -4.11 -2.31 5.33
N LYS A 37 -3.50 -1.12 5.31
CA LYS A 37 -2.95 -0.48 6.50
C LYS A 37 -3.83 0.70 6.89
N PRO A 38 -4.45 0.71 8.08
CA PRO A 38 -5.15 1.89 8.56
C PRO A 38 -4.18 3.06 8.71
N ILE A 39 -4.60 4.25 8.29
CA ILE A 39 -3.91 5.51 8.51
C ILE A 39 -4.60 6.19 9.69
N PHE A 40 -3.82 6.46 10.73
CA PHE A 40 -4.27 7.20 11.91
C PHE A 40 -3.74 8.63 11.85
N GLU A 41 -4.57 9.57 12.26
CA GLU A 41 -4.18 10.97 12.45
C GLU A 41 -4.03 11.25 13.95
N GLU A 42 -2.93 11.90 14.34
CA GLU A 42 -2.78 12.42 15.70
C GLU A 42 -3.61 13.71 15.80
N LYS A 43 -4.64 13.71 16.64
CA LYS A 43 -5.41 14.90 16.98
C LYS A 43 -5.22 15.26 18.44
N ILE A 44 -5.12 16.56 18.70
CA ILE A 44 -5.09 17.08 20.07
C ILE A 44 -6.51 17.53 20.40
N ILE A 45 -7.22 16.74 21.21
CA ILE A 45 -8.55 17.07 21.72
C ILE A 45 -8.41 17.36 23.21
N ASN A 46 -8.79 18.56 23.64
CA ASN A 46 -8.72 18.99 25.04
C ASN A 46 -7.33 18.82 25.69
N GLY A 47 -6.26 18.99 24.91
CA GLY A 47 -4.88 18.84 25.39
C GLY A 47 -4.39 17.39 25.50
N GLN A 48 -5.19 16.40 25.12
CA GLN A 48 -4.79 15.00 25.01
C GLN A 48 -4.57 14.61 23.55
N LYS A 49 -3.55 13.79 23.31
CA LYS A 49 -3.27 13.20 22.01
C LYS A 49 -4.15 11.98 21.81
N GLU A 50 -5.08 12.04 20.87
CA GLU A 50 -5.89 10.92 20.41
C GLU A 50 -5.45 10.52 19.01
N TYR A 51 -5.52 9.22 18.70
CA TYR A 51 -5.24 8.69 17.38
C TYR A 51 -6.55 8.18 16.78
N GLU A 52 -7.07 8.92 15.81
CA GLU A 52 -8.31 8.54 15.12
C GLU A 52 -7.97 7.87 13.78
N PRO A 53 -8.60 6.73 13.42
CA PRO A 53 -8.46 6.14 12.10
C PRO A 53 -9.18 7.03 11.08
N ILE A 54 -8.42 7.70 10.22
CA ILE A 54 -8.97 8.63 9.23
C ILE A 54 -9.10 8.01 7.84
N ASP A 55 -8.22 7.05 7.50
CA ASP A 55 -8.16 6.50 6.15
C ASP A 55 -7.48 5.12 6.15
N ARG A 56 -7.25 4.55 4.97
CA ARG A 56 -6.62 3.25 4.77
C ARG A 56 -5.77 3.24 3.50
N LYS A 57 -4.54 2.77 3.64
CA LYS A 57 -3.64 2.56 2.52
C LYS A 57 -3.69 1.11 2.05
N ILE A 58 -3.89 0.89 0.76
CA ILE A 58 -3.78 -0.44 0.16
C ILE A 58 -2.36 -0.60 -0.40
N VAL A 59 -1.67 -1.65 0.03
CA VAL A 59 -0.31 -1.99 -0.39
C VAL A 59 -0.28 -3.40 -0.93
N PHE A 60 0.18 -3.56 -2.17
CA PHE A 60 0.43 -4.83 -2.81
C PHE A 60 1.92 -5.19 -2.72
N GLU A 61 2.23 -6.39 -2.25
CA GLU A 61 3.54 -7.01 -2.48
C GLU A 61 3.49 -7.76 -3.80
N ALA A 62 4.49 -7.55 -4.65
CA ALA A 62 4.61 -8.14 -5.98
C ALA A 62 5.92 -8.90 -6.11
N LYS A 63 5.95 -9.90 -7.00
CA LYS A 63 7.18 -10.56 -7.45
C LYS A 63 7.39 -10.30 -8.95
N PRO A 64 8.63 -10.28 -9.46
CA PRO A 64 8.88 -10.16 -10.89
C PRO A 64 8.26 -11.36 -11.60
N LEU A 65 7.70 -11.15 -12.78
CA LEU A 65 7.43 -12.23 -13.71
C LEU A 65 8.79 -12.82 -14.11
N GLU A 66 9.09 -14.02 -13.60
CA GLU A 66 10.20 -14.85 -14.08
C GLU A 66 9.92 -15.38 -15.49
#